data_AF-A0A239PVI3-F1
#
_entry.id   AF-A0A239PVI3-F1
#
_cell.length_a   1.000
_cell.length_b   1.000
_cell.length_c   1.000
_cell.angle_alpha   90.00
_cell.angle_beta   90.00
_cell.angle_gamma   90.00
#
_symmetry.space_group_name_H-M   'P 1'
#
loop_
_entity.id
_entity.type
_entity.pdbx_description
1 polymer ?
#
loop_
_entity_poly.entity_id
_entity_poly.type
_entity_poly.pdbx_seq_one_letter_code
_entity_poly.pdbx_strand_id
1 'polypeptide(L)'
;MVWRWVAPDLRPFAYAGIDAALAAGFARLSRGRWFPVPLFLLHVALIAYHLYAALIGAATFWASAFLNRAFELALAYVAGCAAYRIAHMARKDKGAPERARPP
;
A
#
# COMPACT_ATOMS: atom_id res chain seq x y z
N MET A 1 -6.74 20.08 6.97
CA MET A 1 -6.38 19.27 5.78
C MET A 1 -5.15 19.90 5.14
N VAL A 2 -3.99 19.21 5.13
CA VAL A 2 -2.69 19.73 4.63
C VAL A 2 -2.78 20.23 3.18
N TRP A 3 -3.65 19.61 2.39
CA TRP A 3 -3.90 19.92 0.98
C TRP A 3 -4.48 21.31 0.68
N ARG A 4 -4.93 22.06 1.69
CA ARG A 4 -5.42 23.44 1.52
C ARG A 4 -4.35 24.41 1.02
N TRP A 5 -3.07 24.10 1.26
CA TRP A 5 -1.93 24.93 0.90
C TRP A 5 -1.29 24.55 -0.44
N VAL A 6 -1.78 23.47 -1.09
CA VAL A 6 -1.30 23.01 -2.39
C VAL A 6 -2.29 23.48 -3.45
N ALA A 7 -1.79 24.24 -4.43
CA ALA A 7 -2.58 24.70 -5.57
C ALA A 7 -3.28 23.51 -6.24
N PRO A 8 -4.58 23.62 -6.62
CA PRO A 8 -5.36 22.50 -7.15
C PRO A 8 -4.67 21.78 -8.32
N ASP A 9 -4.02 22.53 -9.20
CA ASP A 9 -3.34 22.05 -10.41
C ASP A 9 -2.06 21.26 -10.09
N LEU A 10 -1.48 21.47 -8.91
CA LEU A 10 -0.27 20.79 -8.45
C LEU A 10 -0.55 19.54 -7.63
N ARG A 11 -1.81 19.32 -7.20
CA ARG A 11 -2.18 18.16 -6.37
C ARG A 11 -1.92 16.82 -7.07
N PRO A 12 -2.23 16.63 -8.37
CA PRO A 12 -1.93 15.38 -9.08
C PRO A 12 -0.44 15.03 -9.03
N PHE A 13 0.45 16.02 -9.22
CA PHE A 13 1.89 15.82 -9.14
C PHE A 13 2.36 15.49 -7.72
N ALA A 14 1.81 16.16 -6.72
CA ALA A 14 2.12 15.88 -5.32
C ALA A 14 1.71 14.45 -4.93
N TYR A 15 0.53 14.00 -5.35
CA TYR A 15 0.08 12.63 -5.13
C TYR A 15 0.98 11.63 -5.87
N ALA A 16 1.35 11.90 -7.14
CA ALA A 16 2.25 11.04 -7.91
C ALA A 16 3.63 10.91 -7.24
N GLY A 17 4.13 11.98 -6.62
CA GLY A 17 5.36 11.96 -5.84
C GLY A 17 5.27 11.07 -4.59
N ILE A 18 4.13 11.09 -3.89
CA ILE A 18 3.89 10.20 -2.74
C ILE A 18 3.85 8.74 -3.20
N ASP A 19 3.10 8.44 -4.26
CA ASP A 19 3.04 7.08 -4.80
C ASP A 19 4.40 6.61 -5.33
N ALA A 20 5.21 7.49 -5.91
CA ALA A 20 6.58 7.17 -6.31
C ALA A 20 7.47 6.81 -5.11
N ALA A 21 7.35 7.54 -4.00
CA ALA A 21 8.07 7.21 -2.77
C ALA A 21 7.63 5.85 -2.19
N LEU A 22 6.32 5.58 -2.18
CA LEU A 22 5.77 4.30 -1.73
C LEU A 22 6.19 3.15 -2.65
N ALA A 23 6.08 3.32 -3.97
CA ALA A 23 6.54 2.35 -4.95
C ALA A 23 8.03 2.06 -4.79
N ALA A 24 8.88 3.08 -4.61
CA ALA A 24 10.31 2.88 -4.35
C ALA A 24 10.56 2.10 -3.05
N GLY A 25 9.80 2.37 -1.99
CA GLY A 25 9.83 1.61 -0.73
C GLY A 25 9.46 0.15 -0.94
N PHE A 26 8.32 -0.12 -1.59
CA PHE A 26 7.87 -1.48 -1.88
C PHE A 26 8.78 -2.23 -2.85
N ALA A 27 9.38 -1.54 -3.83
CA ALA A 27 10.37 -2.11 -4.74
C ALA A 27 11.65 -2.53 -4.03
N ARG A 28 12.09 -1.78 -3.00
CA ARG A 28 13.21 -2.20 -2.15
C ARG A 28 12.82 -3.40 -1.27
N LEU A 29 11.62 -3.39 -0.70
CA LEU A 29 11.09 -4.49 0.11
C LEU A 29 10.84 -5.77 -0.69
N SER A 30 10.52 -5.67 -1.99
CA SER A 30 10.21 -6.81 -2.85
C SER A 30 11.45 -7.56 -3.35
N ARG A 31 12.66 -7.02 -3.14
CA ARG A 31 13.95 -7.69 -3.44
C ARG A 31 14.15 -8.93 -2.56
N GLY A 32 13.52 -10.04 -2.96
CA GLY A 32 13.56 -11.32 -2.26
C GLY A 32 12.27 -11.69 -1.52
N ARG A 33 11.20 -10.89 -1.63
CA ARG A 33 9.90 -11.20 -1.04
C ARG A 33 8.80 -10.93 -2.05
N TRP A 34 7.94 -11.92 -2.28
CA TRP A 34 6.78 -11.79 -3.18
C TRP A 34 5.67 -10.90 -2.59
N PHE A 35 5.63 -10.83 -1.27
CA PHE A 35 4.63 -10.13 -0.48
C PHE A 35 4.39 -8.64 -0.85
N PRO A 36 5.41 -7.82 -1.13
CA PRO A 36 5.22 -6.39 -1.41
C PRO A 36 4.90 -6.10 -2.88
N VAL A 37 4.96 -7.10 -3.78
CA VAL A 37 4.82 -6.92 -5.23
C VAL A 37 3.43 -6.37 -5.62
N PRO A 38 2.30 -6.85 -5.05
CA PRO A 38 1.00 -6.29 -5.39
C PRO A 38 0.86 -4.80 -5.01
N LEU A 39 1.43 -4.40 -3.87
CA LEU A 39 1.44 -2.99 -3.44
C LEU A 39 2.31 -2.14 -4.36
N PHE A 40 3.48 -2.66 -4.76
CA PHE A 40 4.33 -1.97 -5.74
C PHE A 40 3.57 -1.71 -7.06
N LEU A 41 2.93 -2.73 -7.62
CA LEU A 41 2.18 -2.59 -8.87
C LEU A 41 1.00 -1.62 -8.74
N LEU A 42 0.29 -1.66 -7.61
CA LEU A 42 -0.80 -0.73 -7.31
C LEU A 42 -0.31 0.74 -7.33
N HIS A 43 0.80 1.03 -6.66
CA HIS A 43 1.35 2.39 -6.63
C HIS A 43 1.91 2.83 -8.00
N VAL A 44 2.52 1.92 -8.77
CA VAL A 44 2.93 2.24 -10.16
C VAL A 44 1.72 2.62 -11.02
N ALA A 45 0.61 1.90 -10.89
CA ALA A 45 -0.63 2.21 -11.61
C ALA A 45 -1.23 3.56 -11.17
N LEU A 46 -1.17 3.87 -9.86
CA LEU A 46 -1.61 5.17 -9.33
C LEU A 46 -0.77 6.33 -9.88
N ILE A 47 0.57 6.20 -9.93
CA ILE A 47 1.45 7.19 -10.56
C ILE A 47 1.01 7.47 -11.99
N ALA A 48 0.82 6.42 -12.80
CA ALA A 48 0.38 6.57 -14.19
C ALA A 48 -0.96 7.29 -14.30
N TYR A 49 -1.91 6.94 -13.43
CA TYR A 49 -3.22 7.58 -13.38
C TYR A 49 -3.13 9.08 -13.02
N HIS A 50 -2.23 9.43 -12.08
CA HIS A 50 -2.08 10.81 -11.62
C HIS A 50 -1.44 11.70 -12.67
N LEU A 51 -0.43 11.18 -13.37
CA LEU A 51 0.18 11.85 -14.52
C LEU A 51 -0.84 12.02 -15.66
N TYR A 52 -1.64 10.99 -15.95
CA TYR A 52 -2.73 11.08 -16.91
C TYR A 52 -3.75 12.17 -16.53
N ALA A 53 -4.18 12.18 -15.26
CA ALA A 53 -5.11 13.18 -14.75
C ALA A 53 -4.56 14.61 -14.83
N ALA A 54 -3.26 14.78 -14.57
CA ALA A 54 -2.56 16.06 -14.66
C ALA A 54 -2.45 16.58 -16.10
N LEU A 55 -2.23 15.68 -17.07
CA LEU A 55 -1.93 16.05 -18.46
C LEU A 55 -3.19 16.19 -19.34
N ILE A 56 -4.21 15.37 -19.08
CA ILE A 56 -5.40 15.29 -19.95
C ILE A 56 -6.65 15.90 -19.28
N GLY A 57 -6.58 16.21 -17.98
CA GLY A 57 -7.69 16.81 -17.25
C GLY A 57 -8.76 15.77 -16.94
N ALA A 58 -8.47 14.86 -16.02
CA ALA A 58 -9.48 13.91 -15.52
C ALA A 58 -10.46 14.60 -14.55
N ALA A 59 -11.73 14.21 -14.58
CA ALA A 59 -12.71 14.65 -13.60
C ALA A 59 -12.25 14.28 -12.18
N THR A 60 -11.92 15.31 -11.38
CA THR A 60 -11.37 15.20 -10.02
C THR A 60 -12.22 14.34 -9.09
N PHE A 61 -13.53 14.29 -9.31
CA PHE A 61 -14.47 13.44 -8.59
C PHE A 61 -14.12 11.94 -8.73
N TRP A 62 -14.02 11.44 -9.96
CA TRP A 62 -13.70 10.03 -10.22
C TRP A 62 -12.30 9.65 -9.76
N ALA A 63 -11.35 10.58 -9.88
CA ALA A 63 -10.01 10.40 -9.34
C ALA A 63 -10.02 10.19 -7.83
N SER A 64 -10.75 11.02 -7.09
CA SER A 64 -10.84 10.91 -5.63
C SER A 64 -11.54 9.61 -5.18
N ALA A 65 -12.59 9.19 -5.88
CA ALA A 65 -13.30 7.94 -5.57
C ALA A 65 -12.42 6.71 -5.83
N PHE A 66 -11.70 6.67 -6.96
CA PHE A 66 -10.78 5.60 -7.29
C PHE A 66 -9.61 5.52 -6.31
N LEU A 67 -9.02 6.67 -5.96
CA LEU A 67 -7.97 6.79 -4.95
C LEU A 67 -8.40 6.25 -3.59
N ASN A 68 -9.60 6.62 -3.13
CA ASN A 68 -10.12 6.14 -1.85
C ASN A 68 -10.28 4.62 -1.87
N ARG A 69 -10.78 4.06 -2.98
CA ARG A 69 -10.95 2.61 -3.12
C ARG A 69 -9.62 1.85 -3.23
N ALA A 70 -8.64 2.42 -3.92
CA ALA A 70 -7.29 1.87 -4.01
C ALA A 70 -6.60 1.85 -2.63
N PHE A 71 -6.79 2.92 -1.85
CA PHE A 71 -6.29 2.99 -0.48
C PHE A 71 -6.94 1.96 0.45
N GLU A 72 -8.28 1.82 0.40
CA GLU A 72 -9.00 0.78 1.13
C GLU A 72 -8.50 -0.63 0.79
N LEU A 73 -8.25 -0.89 -0.51
CA LEU A 73 -7.73 -2.18 -0.97
C LEU A 73 -6.32 -2.45 -0.44
N ALA A 74 -5.44 -1.44 -0.45
CA ALA A 74 -4.09 -1.55 0.10
C ALA A 74 -4.12 -1.82 1.61
N LEU A 75 -4.99 -1.12 2.35
CA LEU A 75 -5.23 -1.35 3.78
C LEU A 75 -5.73 -2.76 4.06
N ALA A 76 -6.75 -3.21 3.33
CA ALA A 76 -7.30 -4.54 3.48
C ALA A 76 -6.23 -5.62 3.19
N TYR A 77 -5.41 -5.42 2.17
CA TYR A 77 -4.29 -6.30 1.86
C TYR A 77 -3.30 -6.37 3.03
N VAL A 78 -2.78 -5.23 3.49
CA VAL A 78 -1.82 -5.20 4.61
C VAL A 78 -2.42 -5.81 5.89
N ALA A 79 -3.66 -5.49 6.22
CA ALA A 79 -4.37 -6.02 7.38
C ALA A 79 -4.55 -7.53 7.30
N GLY A 80 -5.01 -8.06 6.16
CA GLY A 80 -5.18 -9.49 5.95
C GLY A 80 -3.87 -10.27 6.13
N CYS A 81 -2.76 -9.67 5.70
CA CYS A 81 -1.47 -10.31 5.79
C CYS A 81 -0.82 -10.22 7.17
N ALA A 82 -1.07 -9.13 7.88
CA ALA A 82 -0.76 -9.03 9.31
C ALA A 82 -1.55 -10.09 10.09
N ALA A 83 -2.85 -10.22 9.83
CA ALA A 83 -3.71 -11.23 10.46
C ALA A 83 -3.24 -12.66 10.14
N TYR A 84 -2.90 -12.96 8.88
CA TYR A 84 -2.34 -14.26 8.49
C TYR A 84 -1.05 -14.57 9.26
N ARG A 85 -0.13 -13.60 9.36
CA ARG A 85 1.13 -13.77 10.08
C ARG A 85 0.90 -14.03 11.58
N ILE A 86 0.01 -13.27 12.22
CA ILE A 86 -0.34 -13.45 13.63
C ILE A 86 -0.97 -14.83 13.84
N ALA A 87 -1.94 -15.22 13.01
CA ALA A 87 -2.58 -16.53 13.09
C ALA A 87 -1.58 -17.68 12.89
N HIS A 88 -0.64 -17.54 11.95
CA HIS A 88 0.38 -18.55 11.71
C HIS A 88 1.34 -18.68 12.91
N MET A 89 1.79 -17.57 13.51
CA MET A 89 2.63 -17.60 14.72
C MET A 89 1.89 -18.19 15.91
N ALA A 90 0.64 -17.77 16.15
CA ALA A 90 -0.18 -18.30 17.24
C ALA A 90 -0.47 -19.81 17.11
N ARG A 91 -0.55 -20.34 15.88
CA ARG A 91 -0.67 -21.79 15.64
C ARG A 91 0.64 -22.53 15.89
N LYS A 92 1.79 -21.92 15.56
CA LYS A 92 3.12 -22.51 15.79
C LYS A 92 3.43 -22.65 17.28
N ASP A 93 3.03 -21.67 18.10
CA ASP A 93 3.23 -21.71 19.56
C ASP A 93 2.36 -22.78 20.26
N LYS A 94 1.16 -23.07 19.73
CA LYS A 94 0.30 -24.14 20.26
C LYS A 94 0.78 -25.56 19.93
N GLY A 95 1.69 -25.71 18.96
CA GLY A 95 2.27 -26.99 18.55
C GLY A 95 3.69 -27.23 19.09
N ALA A 96 4.26 -26.29 19.85
CA ALA A 96 5.53 -26.53 20.52
C ALA A 96 5.30 -27.55 21.64
N PRO A 97 5.92 -28.75 21.61
CA PRO A 97 5.83 -29.66 22.73
C PRO A 97 6.33 -28.93 23.96
N GLU A 98 5.51 -28.96 25.00
CA GLU A 98 5.82 -28.48 26.34
C GLU A 98 7.24 -28.94 26.65
N ARG A 99 8.20 -28.00 26.66
CA ARG A 99 9.60 -28.30 26.93
C ARG A 99 9.60 -29.10 28.22
N ALA A 100 10.02 -30.35 28.10
CA ALA A 100 10.38 -31.22 29.21
C ALA A 100 11.11 -30.36 30.25
N ARG A 101 10.42 -30.01 31.34
CA ARG A 101 11.07 -29.52 32.54
C ARG A 101 12.00 -30.65 32.97
N PRO A 102 13.33 -30.47 32.98
CA PRO A 102 14.15 -31.43 33.68
C PRO A 102 13.74 -31.42 35.17
N PRO A 103 13.78 -32.58 35.83
CA PRO A 103 13.34 -32.76 37.22
C PRO A 103 14.09 -31.86 38.21
#